data_AF-A0A2N9MU30-F1
#
_entry.id   AF-A0A2N9MU30-F1
#
_cell.length_a   1.000
_cell.length_b   1.000
_cell.length_c   1.000
_cell.angle_alpha   90.00
_cell.angle_beta   90.00
_cell.angle_gamma   90.00
#
_symmetry.space_group_name_H-M   'P 1'
#
loop_
_entity.id
_entity.type
_entity.pdbx_description
1 polymer ?
#
loop_
_entity_poly.entity_id
_entity_poly.type
_entity_poly.pdbx_seq_one_letter_code
_entity_poly.pdbx_strand_id
1 'polypeptide(L)' 'MRRFKKISNAFIFEAAVSREAAERKLVGDLLGLFGGRIRPIIAHLIESGSFTREDIREAEKILLDHESKGEAR' A
#
# COMPACT_ATOMS: atom_id res chain seq x y z
N MET A 1 17.05 -14.59 -8.78
CA MET A 1 17.79 -13.49 -8.13
C MET A 1 19.12 -13.31 -8.85
N ARG A 2 19.45 -12.10 -9.34
CA ARG A 2 20.71 -11.86 -10.07
C ARG A 2 21.80 -11.39 -9.10
N ARG A 3 22.97 -12.04 -9.11
CA ARG A 3 24.13 -11.61 -8.31
C ARG A 3 24.80 -10.42 -8.99
N PHE A 4 24.94 -9.30 -8.29
CA PHE A 4 25.56 -8.09 -8.79
C PHE A 4 27.08 -8.07 -8.56
N LYS A 5 27.51 -8.45 -7.35
CA LYS A 5 28.93 -8.40 -6.95
C LYS A 5 29.21 -9.32 -5.76
N LYS A 6 30.49 -9.61 -5.51
CA LYS A 6 31.00 -10.23 -4.28
C LYS A 6 31.92 -9.24 -3.56
N ILE A 7 31.76 -9.10 -2.25
CA ILE A 7 32.65 -8.29 -1.38
C ILE A 7 33.18 -9.20 -0.28
N SER A 8 34.48 -9.52 -0.32
CA SER A 8 35.09 -10.56 0.53
C SER A 8 34.27 -11.87 0.47
N ASN A 9 33.72 -12.36 1.58
CA ASN A 9 32.88 -13.55 1.63
C ASN A 9 31.38 -13.32 1.41
N ALA A 10 30.92 -12.06 1.23
CA ALA A 10 29.51 -11.72 1.07
C ALA A 10 29.09 -11.61 -0.41
N PHE A 11 27.88 -12.06 -0.72
CA PHE A 11 27.25 -11.91 -2.04
C PHE A 11 26.24 -10.76 -2.03
N ILE A 12 26.37 -9.86 -2.99
CA ILE A 12 25.46 -8.75 -3.22
C ILE A 12 24.54 -9.12 -4.39
N PHE A 13 23.23 -9.00 -4.18
CA PHE A 13 22.20 -9.31 -5.16
C PHE A 13 21.44 -8.06 -5.53
N GLU A 14 20.94 -8.03 -6.75
CA GLU A 14 19.98 -7.02 -7.19
C GLU A 14 18.58 -7.35 -6.69
N ALA A 15 17.76 -6.30 -6.53
CA ALA A 15 16.35 -6.47 -6.22
C ALA A 15 15.66 -7.27 -7.33
N ALA A 16 15.03 -8.40 -6.95
CA ALA A 16 14.30 -9.24 -7.89
C ALA A 16 12.92 -8.67 -8.25
N VAL A 17 12.40 -7.77 -7.44
CA VAL A 17 11.14 -7.04 -7.61
C VAL A 17 11.38 -5.57 -7.32
N SER A 18 10.62 -4.69 -7.97
CA SER A 18 10.63 -3.27 -7.62
C SER A 18 10.01 -3.06 -6.24
N ARG A 19 10.36 -1.93 -5.60
CA ARG A 19 9.79 -1.54 -4.30
C ARG A 19 8.27 -1.39 -4.40
N GLU A 20 7.79 -0.74 -5.44
CA GLU A 20 6.38 -0.47 -5.69
C GLU A 20 5.58 -1.75 -5.92
N ALA A 21 6.19 -2.76 -6.54
CA ALA A 21 5.58 -4.07 -6.73
C ALA A 21 5.48 -4.83 -5.39
N ALA A 22 6.53 -4.76 -4.56
CA ALA A 22 6.52 -5.36 -3.23
C ALA A 22 5.48 -4.69 -2.31
N GLU A 23 5.40 -3.36 -2.31
CA GLU A 23 4.43 -2.59 -1.51
C GLU A 23 2.98 -2.90 -1.90
N ARG A 24 2.66 -2.91 -3.20
CA ARG A 24 1.32 -3.28 -3.67
C ARG A 24 0.93 -4.70 -3.28
N LYS A 25 1.86 -5.65 -3.38
CA LYS A 25 1.61 -7.03 -2.95
C LYS A 25 1.34 -7.09 -1.45
N LEU A 26 2.13 -6.40 -0.63
CA LEU A 26 1.94 -6.36 0.82
C LEU A 26 0.56 -5.82 1.21
N VAL A 27 0.09 -4.75 0.56
CA VAL A 27 -1.26 -4.21 0.79
C VAL A 27 -2.32 -5.26 0.43
N GLY A 28 -2.19 -5.94 -0.71
CA GLY A 28 -3.11 -7.00 -1.11
C GLY A 28 -3.13 -8.18 -0.14
N ASP A 29 -1.95 -8.64 0.29
CA ASP A 29 -1.81 -9.74 1.26
C ASP A 29 -2.45 -9.37 2.62
N LEU A 30 -2.23 -8.15 3.11
CA LEU A 30 -2.85 -7.64 4.32
C LEU A 30 -4.38 -7.63 4.21
N LEU A 31 -4.93 -7.13 3.09
CA LEU A 31 -6.37 -7.15 2.86
C LEU A 31 -6.92 -8.58 2.80
N GLY A 32 -6.15 -9.51 2.24
CA GLY A 32 -6.48 -10.94 2.24
C GLY A 32 -6.70 -11.51 3.64
N LEU A 33 -5.91 -11.08 4.63
CA LEU A 33 -6.08 -11.50 6.04
C LEU A 33 -7.43 -11.07 6.62
N PHE A 34 -8.01 -9.97 6.14
CA PHE A 34 -9.33 -9.47 6.56
C PHE A 34 -10.47 -9.91 5.61
N GLY A 35 -10.24 -10.95 4.81
CA GLY A 35 -11.21 -11.48 3.85
C GLY A 35 -11.48 -10.52 2.69
N GLY A 36 -10.49 -9.70 2.32
CA GLY A 36 -10.60 -8.66 1.31
C GLY A 36 -11.38 -7.43 1.76
N ARG A 37 -11.77 -7.34 3.04
CA ARG A 37 -12.55 -6.22 3.57
C ARG A 37 -11.63 -5.19 4.21
N ILE A 38 -11.67 -3.96 3.69
CA ILE A 38 -10.95 -2.82 4.26
C ILE A 38 -11.60 -2.27 5.55
N ARG A 39 -12.92 -2.44 5.70
CA ARG A 39 -13.71 -1.86 6.80
C ARG A 39 -13.20 -2.22 8.22
N PRO A 40 -12.84 -3.48 8.53
CA PRO A 40 -12.31 -3.82 9.85
C PRO A 40 -11.00 -3.11 10.19
N ILE A 41 -10.14 -2.85 9.20
CA ILE A 41 -8.88 -2.13 9.39
C ILE A 41 -9.18 -0.66 9.75
N ILE A 42 -10.04 0.00 8.97
CA ILE A 42 -10.43 1.40 9.23
C ILE A 42 -11.11 1.54 10.60
N ALA A 43 -11.97 0.60 10.98
CA ALA A 43 -12.58 0.59 12.32
C ALA A 43 -11.52 0.56 13.42
N HIS A 44 -10.52 -0.32 13.32
CA HIS A 44 -9.43 -0.39 14.28
C HIS A 44 -8.61 0.91 14.35
N LEU A 45 -8.33 1.54 13.20
CA LEU A 45 -7.58 2.80 13.17
C LEU A 45 -8.37 3.98 13.76
N ILE A 46 -9.70 3.99 13.60
CA ILE A 46 -10.57 4.97 14.27
C ILE A 46 -10.52 4.76 15.78
N GLU A 47 -10.67 3.50 16.23
CA GLU A 47 -10.62 3.14 17.65
C GLU A 47 -9.26 3.48 18.30
N SER A 48 -8.15 3.32 17.56
CA SER A 48 -6.81 3.68 18.03
C SER A 48 -6.50 5.19 17.95
N GLY A 49 -7.39 5.99 17.36
CA GLY A 49 -7.18 7.42 17.10
C GLY A 49 -6.16 7.70 15.99
N SER A 50 -5.74 6.69 15.24
CA SER A 50 -4.80 6.81 14.11
C SER A 50 -5.50 7.15 12.78
N PHE A 51 -6.83 7.16 12.77
CA PHE A 51 -7.66 7.64 11.66
C PHE A 51 -8.71 8.61 12.19
N THR A 52 -8.66 9.84 11.70
CA THR A 52 -9.38 10.99 12.24
C THR A 52 -10.37 11.57 11.25
N ARG A 53 -11.10 12.61 11.66
CA ARG A 53 -12.00 13.35 10.75
C ARG A 53 -11.25 14.05 9.62
N GLU A 54 -9.98 14.42 9.82
CA GLU A 54 -9.20 15.05 8.75
C GLU A 54 -8.88 14.04 7.65
N ASP A 55 -8.51 12.82 8.04
CA ASP A 55 -8.27 11.71 7.11
C ASP A 55 -9.53 11.38 6.28
N ILE A 56 -10.72 11.49 6.87
CA ILE A 56 -12.00 11.33 6.14
C ILE A 56 -12.14 12.41 5.05
N ARG A 57 -11.89 13.68 5.38
CA ARG A 57 -12.02 14.78 4.41
C ARG A 57 -11.01 14.64 3.27
N GLU A 58 -9.79 14.20 3.59
CA GLU A 58 -8.76 13.95 2.57
C GLU A 58 -9.17 12.78 1.67
N ALA A 59 -9.70 11.70 2.23
CA ALA A 59 -10.23 10.58 1.46
C ALA A 59 -11.39 11.01 0.54
N GLU A 60 -12.33 11.82 1.02
CA GLU A 60 -13.42 12.39 0.20
C GLU A 60 -12.88 13.22 -0.96
N LYS A 61 -11.88 14.08 -0.71
CA LYS A 61 -11.24 14.87 -1.76
C LYS A 61 -10.59 13.98 -2.83
N ILE A 62 -9.88 12.94 -2.42
CA ILE A 62 -9.26 11.98 -3.35
C ILE A 62 -10.33 11.30 -4.21
N LEU A 63 -11.48 10.93 -3.63
CA LEU A 63 -12.59 10.34 -4.37
C LEU A 63 -13.15 11.31 -5.42
N LEU A 64 -13.41 12.56 -5.05
CA LEU A 64 -13.90 13.60 -5.97
C LEU A 64 -12.91 13.86 -7.12
N ASP A 65 -11.60 13.90 -6.82
CA ASP A 65 -10.54 14.05 -7.83
C ASP A 65 -10.49 12.84 -8.78
N HIS A 66 -10.86 11.65 -8.32
CA HIS A 66 -10.91 10.44 -9.14
C HIS A 66 -12.18 10.35 -9.99
N GLU A 67 -13.33 10.75 -9.45
CA GLU A 67 -14.62 10.79 -10.15
C GLU A 67 -14.57 11.81 -11.29
N SER A 68 -14.09 13.03 -11.03
CA SER A 68 -13.92 14.07 -12.05
C SER A 68 -12.95 13.69 -13.17
N LYS A 69 -11.93 12.86 -12.88
CA LYS A 69 -11.03 12.28 -13.90
C LYS A 69 -11.62 11.07 -14.61
N GLY A 70 -12.56 10.38 -13.98
CA GLY A 70 -13.30 9.24 -14.54
C GLY A 70 -14.34 9.67 -15.58
N GLU A 71 -14.93 10.86 -15.44
CA GLU A 71 -15.83 11.47 -16.44
C GLU A 71 -15.11 11.89 -17.73
N ALA A 72 -13.77 11.93 -17.74
CA ALA A 72 -12.95 12.25 -18.91
C ALA A 72 -12.43 11.01 -19.67
N ARG A 73 -12.99 9.81 -19.42
CA ARG A 73 -12.65 8.56 -20.11
C ARG A 73 -13.84 7.95 -20.84
#